data_AF-A0A1X4I008-F1
#
_entry.id   AF-A0A1X4I008-F1
#
_cell.length_a   1.000
_cell.length_b   1.000
_cell.length_c   1.000
_cell.angle_alpha   90.00
_cell.angle_beta   90.00
_cell.angle_gamma   90.00
#
_symmetry.space_group_name_H-M   'P 1'
#
loop_
_entity.id
_entity.type
_entity.pdbx_description
1 polymer ?
#
loop_
_entity_poly.entity_id
_entity_poly.type
_entity_poly.pdbx_seq_one_letter_code
_entity_poly.pdbx_strand_id
1 'polypeptide(L)' 'MLDIAEELDRWVGQGRDFAVATVVAVGGSAPRRPGAALAVDAGGTAIG' A
#
# COMPACT_ATOMS: atom_id res chain seq x y z
N MET A 1 5.42 4.01 3.64
CA MET A 1 5.50 2.54 3.59
C MET A 1 5.58 1.86 4.96
N LEU A 2 6.23 2.45 5.98
CA LEU A 2 6.23 1.86 7.34
C LEU A 2 4.82 1.70 7.92
N ASP A 3 3.91 2.59 7.53
CA ASP A 3 2.49 2.65 7.87
C ASP A 3 1.66 1.44 7.44
N ILE A 4 2.11 0.66 6.45
CA ILE A 4 1.43 -0.56 5.99
C ILE A 4 2.29 -1.82 6.16
N ALA A 5 3.52 -1.69 6.69
CA ALA A 5 4.50 -2.77 6.70
C ALA A 5 4.07 -3.97 7.57
N GLU A 6 3.49 -3.72 8.75
CA GLU A 6 3.00 -4.78 9.65
C GLU A 6 1.91 -5.62 8.99
N GLU A 7 0.97 -4.96 8.33
CA GLU A 7 -0.17 -5.64 7.69
C GLU A 7 0.27 -6.42 6.45
N LEU A 8 1.24 -5.88 5.69
CA LEU A 8 1.87 -6.58 4.58
C LEU A 8 2.64 -7.82 5.05
N ASP A 9 3.42 -7.71 6.12
CA ASP A 9 4.14 -8.84 6.72
C ASP A 9 3.17 -9.96 7.12
N ARG A 10 2.04 -9.58 7.71
CA ARG A 10 0.98 -10.53 8.05
C ARG A 10 0.37 -11.20 6.82
N TRP A 11 0.10 -10.46 5.73
CA TRP A 11 -0.42 -11.05 4.49
C TRP A 11 0.59 -12.00 3.84
N VAL A 12 1.89 -11.65 3.86
CA VAL A 12 2.98 -12.54 3.43
C VAL A 12 2.99 -13.82 4.26
N GLY A 13 2.91 -13.72 5.59
CA GLY A 13 2.85 -14.88 6.48
C GLY A 13 1.62 -15.78 6.27
N GLN A 14 0.56 -15.22 5.69
CA GLN A 14 -0.66 -15.95 5.33
C GLN A 14 -0.61 -16.54 3.90
N GLY A 15 0.45 -16.29 3.13
CA GLY A 15 0.55 -16.71 1.73
C GLY A 15 -0.51 -16.08 0.83
N ARG A 16 -0.98 -14.88 1.18
CA ARG A 16 -2.05 -14.19 0.45
C ARG A 16 -1.48 -13.38 -0.71
N ASP A 17 -2.16 -13.43 -1.84
CA ASP A 17 -1.88 -12.53 -2.95
C ASP A 17 -2.37 -11.11 -2.62
N PHE A 18 -1.53 -10.12 -2.91
CA PHE A 18 -1.84 -8.71 -2.81
C PHE A 18 -1.02 -7.90 -3.81
N ALA A 19 -1.47 -6.67 -4.10
CA ALA A 19 -0.74 -5.70 -4.89
C ALA A 19 -0.43 -4.46 -4.07
N VAL A 20 0.66 -3.76 -4.40
CA VAL A 20 1.05 -2.49 -3.78
C VAL A 20 1.20 -1.42 -4.86
N ALA A 21 0.59 -0.27 -4.63
CA ALA A 21 0.78 0.94 -5.41
C ALA A 21 1.54 1.97 -4.59
N THR A 22 2.51 2.66 -5.21
CA THR A 22 3.25 3.76 -4.58
C THR A 22 3.16 5.01 -5.44
N VAL A 23 2.88 6.14 -4.81
CA VAL A 23 2.95 7.45 -5.48
C VAL A 23 4.41 7.76 -5.76
N VAL A 24 4.80 7.79 -7.04
CA VAL A 24 6.20 8.08 -7.43
C VAL A 24 6.46 9.55 -7.72
N ALA A 25 5.43 10.30 -8.14
CA ALA A 25 5.49 11.73 -8.42
C ALA A 25 4.09 12.34 -8.35
N VAL A 26 4.02 13.66 -8.11
CA VAL A 26 2.79 14.46 -8.17
C VAL A 26 3.08 15.80 -8.83
N GLY A 27 2.08 16.38 -9.50
CA GLY A 27 2.12 17.75 -10.01
C GLY A 27 1.24 18.66 -9.17
N GLY A 28 1.75 19.82 -8.75
CA GLY A 28 1.00 20.76 -7.92
C GLY A 28 0.73 20.22 -6.51
N SER A 29 -0.43 20.57 -5.95
CA SER A 29 -0.86 20.10 -4.63
C SER A 29 -1.55 18.74 -4.75
N ALA A 30 -1.08 17.76 -3.97
CA ALA A 30 -1.69 16.44 -3.88
C ALA A 30 -1.87 16.03 -2.41
N PRO A 31 -3.01 15.41 -2.05
CA PRO A 31 -3.32 15.02 -0.67
C PRO A 31 -2.40 13.90 -0.15
N ARG A 32 -1.80 13.12 -1.04
CA ARG A 32 -0.78 12.12 -0.74
C ARG A 32 0.52 12.52 -1.46
N ARG A 33 1.63 12.50 -0.72
CA ARG A 33 2.96 12.88 -1.25
C ARG A 33 3.63 11.67 -1.93
N PRO A 34 4.64 11.89 -2.78
CA PRO A 34 5.51 10.80 -3.24
C PRO A 34 6.01 9.95 -2.07
N GLY A 35 5.97 8.63 -2.22
CA GLY A 35 6.25 7.65 -1.18
C GLY A 35 5.03 7.20 -0.36
N ALA A 36 3.86 7.84 -0.52
CA ALA A 36 2.60 7.29 -0.03
C ALA A 36 2.30 5.98 -0.76
N ALA A 37 1.77 5.00 -0.05
CA ALA A 37 1.50 3.67 -0.57
C ALA A 37 0.08 3.22 -0.24
N LEU A 38 -0.47 2.36 -1.10
CA LEU A 38 -1.73 1.66 -0.92
C LEU A 38 -1.48 0.18 -1.23
N ALA A 39 -1.96 -0.72 -0.39
CA ALA A 39 -1.97 -2.14 -0.68
C ALA A 39 -3.39 -2.68 -0.73
N VAL A 40 -3.63 -3.62 -1.65
CA VAL A 40 -4.94 -4.25 -1.85
C VAL A 40 -4.75 -5.77 -1.92
N ASP A 41 -5.48 -6.51 -1.08
CA ASP A 41 -5.49 -7.97 -1.11
C ASP A 41 -6.47 -8.55 -2.15
N ALA A 42 -6.39 -9.86 -2.40
CA ALA A 42 -7.30 -10.56 -3.32
C ALA A 42 -8.79 -10.51 -2.93
N GLY A 43 -9.11 -10.19 -1.67
CA GLY A 43 -10.47 -10.00 -1.17
C GLY A 43 -10.99 -8.57 -1.31
N GLY A 44 -10.16 -7.64 -1.80
CA GLY A 44 -10.49 -6.23 -1.97
C GLY A 44 -10.26 -5.36 -0.72
N THR A 45 -9.63 -5.88 0.34
CA THR A 45 -9.26 -5.05 1.50
C THR A 45 -8.15 -4.09 1.09
N ALA A 46 -8.34 -2.80 1.35
CA ALA A 46 -7.37 -1.76 1.02
C ALA A 46 -6.81 -1.08 2.29
N ILE A 47 -5.49 -0.91 2.35
CA ILE A 47 -4.78 -0.23 3.45
C ILE A 47 -3.80 0.79 2.87
N GLY A 48 -3.72 1.99 3.47
CA GLY A 48 -2.80 3.05 3.01
C GLY A 48 -3.36 4.46 3.05
#